data_AF-A0A537YW57-F1
#
_entry.id   AF-A0A537YW57-F1
#
_cell.length_a   1.000
_cell.length_b   1.000
_cell.length_c   1.000
_cell.angle_alpha   90.00
_cell.angle_beta   90.00
_cell.angle_gamma   90.00
#
_symmetry.space_group_name_H-M   'P 1'
#
loop_
_entity.id
_entity.type
_entity.pdbx_description
1 polymer ?
#
loop_
_entity_poly.entity_id
_entity_poly.type
_entity_poly.pdbx_seq_one_letter_code
_entity_poly.pdbx_strand_id
1 'polypeptide(L)'
;MSDSSRPQPAASKKGAVTRTSAATTSTTRGPQPESIEAIEKVALELFRERGFEETPVEDIAATAGISRRTFFRYFGSKNDVLFGNFEFLLEDFEEWLTSESDDRPMFDVIADATMRFNRVHSDGPAAHRERMELILHTPALRANAALRNAEWLAVVARYAA
;
A
#
# COMPACT_ATOMS: atom_id res chain seq x y z
N MET A 1 -55.36 18.54 -53.77
CA MET A 1 -54.46 18.13 -52.67
C MET A 1 -55.00 18.85 -51.43
N SER A 2 -56.00 18.35 -50.69
CA SER A 2 -56.08 17.04 -50.00
C SER A 2 -54.73 16.75 -49.34
N ASP A 3 -54.57 16.63 -48.03
CA ASP A 3 -55.49 16.06 -47.07
C ASP A 3 -55.15 16.54 -45.64
N SER A 4 -56.17 16.50 -44.81
CA SER A 4 -56.19 16.71 -43.37
C SER A 4 -55.32 15.68 -42.66
N SER A 5 -54.70 16.03 -41.53
CA SER A 5 -54.59 15.12 -40.37
C SER A 5 -53.86 15.77 -39.20
N ARG A 6 -54.65 16.19 -38.21
CA ARG A 6 -54.34 15.98 -36.80
C ARG A 6 -55.39 15.01 -36.28
N PRO A 7 -54.98 14.01 -35.49
CA PRO A 7 -55.48 14.00 -34.11
C PRO A 7 -54.44 13.52 -33.07
N GLN A 8 -54.49 14.11 -31.88
CA GLN A 8 -54.17 13.47 -30.59
C GLN A 8 -55.47 12.81 -30.08
N PRO A 9 -55.56 12.08 -28.94
CA PRO A 9 -54.55 11.53 -28.01
C PRO A 9 -54.86 10.06 -27.59
N ALA A 10 -54.06 9.43 -26.72
CA ALA A 10 -54.56 8.38 -25.81
C ALA A 10 -53.64 8.18 -24.60
N ALA A 11 -54.21 8.42 -23.40
CA ALA A 11 -53.70 7.92 -22.13
C ALA A 11 -54.06 6.44 -21.97
N SER A 12 -53.23 5.67 -21.26
CA SER A 12 -53.68 4.46 -20.59
C SER A 12 -53.01 4.26 -19.24
N LYS A 13 -53.86 3.83 -18.31
CA LYS A 13 -53.67 3.72 -16.87
C LYS A 13 -53.38 2.27 -16.46
N LYS A 14 -52.89 2.15 -15.22
CA LYS A 14 -53.13 1.10 -14.20
C LYS A 14 -52.26 -0.16 -14.22
N GLY A 15 -51.75 -0.47 -13.02
CA GLY A 15 -51.34 -1.81 -12.60
C GLY A 15 -50.49 -1.79 -11.33
N ALA A 16 -51.12 -1.70 -10.16
CA ALA A 16 -50.46 -1.82 -8.87
C ALA A 16 -50.13 -3.28 -8.54
N VAL A 17 -48.93 -3.56 -8.01
CA VAL A 17 -48.69 -4.67 -7.07
C VAL A 17 -47.66 -4.22 -6.03
N THR A 18 -48.13 -4.12 -4.79
CA THR A 18 -47.35 -3.93 -3.57
C THR A 18 -46.47 -5.15 -3.31
N ARG A 19 -45.19 -4.95 -2.98
CA ARG A 19 -44.51 -5.79 -1.98
C ARG A 19 -43.40 -5.00 -1.28
N THR A 20 -43.65 -4.76 0.00
CA THR A 20 -42.71 -4.41 1.05
C THR A 20 -41.42 -5.21 0.92
N SER A 21 -40.27 -4.54 0.87
CA SER A 21 -38.97 -5.14 1.17
C SER A 21 -38.29 -4.29 2.23
N ALA A 22 -38.06 -4.90 3.39
CA ALA A 22 -37.39 -4.32 4.52
C ALA A 22 -35.93 -4.00 4.15
N ALA A 23 -35.54 -2.74 4.33
CA ALA A 23 -34.15 -2.33 4.24
C ALA A 23 -33.36 -3.00 5.36
N THR A 24 -32.57 -4.01 5.00
CA THR A 24 -31.50 -4.51 5.84
C THR A 24 -30.42 -3.43 5.87
N THR A 25 -30.18 -2.86 7.04
CA THR A 25 -29.11 -1.91 7.32
C THR A 25 -27.77 -2.61 7.05
N SER A 26 -27.26 -2.45 5.83
CA SER A 26 -25.88 -2.78 5.51
C SER A 26 -25.00 -1.66 6.05
N THR A 27 -24.39 -1.90 7.21
CA THR A 27 -23.33 -1.03 7.73
C THR A 27 -22.17 -1.08 6.75
N THR A 28 -22.05 -0.06 5.89
CA THR A 28 -20.93 0.11 4.96
C THR A 28 -19.66 0.34 5.78
N ARG A 29 -18.97 -0.75 6.10
CA ARG A 29 -17.58 -0.72 6.54
C ARG A 29 -16.79 -0.20 5.34
N GLY A 30 -16.12 0.95 5.48
CA GLY A 30 -15.18 1.43 4.46
C GLY A 30 -14.11 0.37 4.16
N PRO A 31 -13.37 0.50 3.05
CA PRO A 31 -12.37 -0.49 2.65
C PRO A 31 -11.43 -0.74 3.83
N GLN A 32 -11.34 -1.99 4.30
CA GLN A 32 -10.22 -2.37 5.14
C GLN A 32 -8.96 -2.34 4.26
N PRO A 33 -7.79 -1.96 4.79
CA PRO A 33 -6.56 -2.11 4.05
C PRO A 33 -6.31 -3.62 4.02
N GLU A 34 -6.46 -4.21 2.83
CA GLU A 34 -6.36 -5.67 2.67
C GLU A 34 -4.90 -6.17 2.81
N SER A 35 -3.92 -5.27 2.96
CA SER A 35 -2.50 -5.61 3.03
C SER A 35 -1.62 -4.62 3.82
N ILE A 36 -0.41 -5.04 4.21
CA ILE A 36 0.60 -4.21 4.90
C ILE A 36 1.00 -3.01 4.03
N GLU A 37 1.12 -3.24 2.71
CA GLU A 37 1.47 -2.23 1.71
C GLU A 37 0.43 -1.09 1.67
N ALA A 38 -0.86 -1.41 1.82
CA ALA A 38 -1.90 -0.39 1.85
C ALA A 38 -1.79 0.52 3.08
N ILE A 39 -1.43 -0.03 4.25
CA ILE A 39 -1.25 0.77 5.48
C ILE A 39 -0.02 1.66 5.35
N GLU A 40 1.07 1.13 4.80
CA GLU A 40 2.29 1.86 4.54
C GLU A 40 2.07 3.03 3.58
N LYS A 41 1.32 2.80 2.48
CA LYS A 41 0.95 3.86 1.54
C LYS A 41 0.22 5.01 2.23
N VAL A 42 -0.80 4.69 3.03
CA VAL A 42 -1.53 5.68 3.83
C VAL A 42 -0.59 6.44 4.77
N ALA A 43 0.34 5.74 5.42
CA ALA A 43 1.31 6.38 6.31
C ALA A 43 2.24 7.33 5.54
N LEU A 44 2.75 6.91 4.38
CA LEU A 44 3.61 7.73 3.52
C LEU A 44 2.88 9.00 3.06
N GLU A 45 1.63 8.89 2.64
CA GLU A 45 0.79 10.03 2.24
C GLU A 45 0.59 11.01 3.41
N LEU A 46 0.23 10.52 4.59
CA LEU A 46 0.03 11.37 5.77
C LEU A 46 1.32 12.03 6.25
N PHE A 47 2.44 11.31 6.26
CA PHE A 47 3.74 11.87 6.62
C PHE A 47 4.19 12.95 5.63
N ARG A 48 3.86 12.81 4.34
CA ARG A 48 4.14 13.83 3.33
C ARG A 48 3.29 15.09 3.55
N GLU A 49 2.02 14.93 3.90
CA GLU A 49 1.09 16.05 4.08
C GLU A 49 1.33 16.83 5.37
N ARG A 50 1.64 16.13 6.47
CA ARG A 50 1.63 16.70 7.82
C ARG A 50 2.99 16.66 8.50
N GLY A 51 3.91 15.85 8.00
CA GLY A 51 5.17 15.51 8.66
C GLY A 51 5.04 14.25 9.51
N PHE A 52 6.19 13.58 9.69
CA PHE A 52 6.27 12.34 10.48
C PHE A 52 5.84 12.55 11.94
N GLU A 53 6.32 13.61 12.61
CA GLU A 53 6.07 13.83 14.04
C GLU A 53 4.60 14.15 14.33
N GLU A 54 3.98 14.99 13.51
CA GLU A 54 2.60 15.46 13.65
C GLU A 54 1.55 14.41 13.26
N THR A 55 1.97 13.24 12.76
CA THR A 55 1.05 12.17 12.35
C THR A 55 0.97 11.10 13.45
N PRO A 56 -0.16 10.99 14.18
CA PRO A 56 -0.35 9.93 15.16
C PRO A 56 -0.71 8.60 14.49
N VAL A 57 -0.43 7.48 15.18
CA VAL A 57 -0.76 6.13 14.70
C VAL A 57 -2.28 5.96 14.54
N GLU A 58 -3.04 6.64 15.39
CA GLU A 58 -4.50 6.68 15.36
C GLU A 58 -5.04 7.21 14.03
N ASP A 59 -4.41 8.25 13.47
CA ASP A 59 -4.82 8.84 12.19
C ASP A 59 -4.49 7.92 11.02
N ILE A 60 -3.33 7.26 11.07
CA ILE A 60 -2.92 6.24 10.07
C ILE A 60 -3.93 5.09 10.11
N ALA A 61 -4.21 4.56 11.30
CA ALA A 61 -5.14 3.45 11.48
C ALA A 61 -6.56 3.81 11.02
N ALA A 62 -7.05 5.01 11.39
CA ALA A 62 -8.37 5.50 10.99
C ALA A 62 -8.47 5.68 9.47
N THR A 63 -7.49 6.34 8.85
CA THR A 63 -7.44 6.55 7.39
C THR A 63 -7.33 5.24 6.64
N ALA A 64 -6.56 4.29 7.16
CA ALA A 64 -6.41 2.97 6.57
C ALA A 64 -7.64 2.08 6.80
N GLY A 65 -8.59 2.42 7.69
CA GLY A 65 -9.77 1.60 7.96
C GLY A 65 -9.54 0.44 8.93
N ILE A 66 -8.53 0.55 9.81
CA ILE A 66 -8.20 -0.46 10.84
C ILE A 66 -8.25 0.10 12.26
N SER A 67 -8.32 -0.80 13.23
CA SER A 67 -8.11 -0.42 14.63
C SER A 67 -6.63 -0.16 14.92
N ARG A 68 -6.35 0.68 15.91
CA ARG A 68 -5.00 0.85 16.49
C ARG A 68 -4.38 -0.49 16.91
N ARG A 69 -5.17 -1.39 17.50
CA ARG A 69 -4.71 -2.75 17.87
C ARG A 69 -4.25 -3.54 16.63
N THR A 70 -4.94 -3.39 15.50
CA THR A 70 -4.56 -4.03 14.24
C THR A 70 -3.28 -3.43 13.68
N PHE A 71 -3.10 -2.11 13.75
CA PHE A 71 -1.84 -1.47 13.35
C PHE A 71 -0.65 -2.06 14.12
N PHE A 72 -0.74 -2.09 15.46
CA PHE A 72 0.33 -2.62 16.32
C PHE A 72 0.52 -4.15 16.22
N ARG A 73 -0.40 -4.87 15.57
CA ARG A 73 -0.19 -6.28 15.24
C ARG A 73 0.81 -6.44 14.07
N TYR A 74 0.83 -5.49 13.15
CA TYR A 74 1.73 -5.50 11.98
C TYR A 74 3.04 -4.75 12.25
N PHE A 75 2.97 -3.64 12.99
CA PHE A 75 4.10 -2.75 13.19
C PHE A 75 4.39 -2.56 14.67
N GLY A 76 5.66 -2.72 15.08
CA GLY A 76 6.07 -2.50 16.48
C GLY A 76 5.91 -1.05 16.93
N SER A 77 6.02 -0.10 16.00
CA SER A 77 5.96 1.34 16.23
C SER A 77 5.56 2.11 14.98
N LYS A 78 5.34 3.43 15.13
CA LYS A 78 5.17 4.35 13.99
C LYS A 78 6.39 4.33 13.06
N ASN A 79 7.60 4.12 13.60
CA ASN A 79 8.83 4.15 12.84
C ASN A 79 8.95 2.95 11.89
N ASP A 80 8.23 1.86 12.18
CA ASP A 80 8.33 0.61 11.42
C ASP A 80 7.45 0.60 10.18
N VAL A 81 6.44 1.48 10.13
CA VAL A 81 5.41 1.44 9.09
C VAL A 81 5.97 1.62 7.68
N LEU A 82 7.03 2.40 7.50
CA LEU A 82 7.67 2.68 6.20
C LEU A 82 8.57 1.55 5.70
N PHE A 83 8.79 0.53 6.51
CA PHE A 83 9.59 -0.64 6.16
C PHE A 83 8.71 -1.82 5.76
N GLY A 84 7.38 -1.67 5.80
CA GLY A 84 6.43 -2.68 5.32
C GLY A 84 6.73 -4.06 5.89
N ASN A 85 6.83 -5.03 5.00
CA ASN A 85 7.18 -6.41 5.33
C ASN A 85 8.68 -6.69 5.12
N PHE A 86 9.54 -5.84 5.69
CA PHE A 86 11.00 -5.87 5.46
C PHE A 86 11.63 -7.26 5.60
N GLU A 87 11.24 -8.03 6.62
CA GLU A 87 11.76 -9.39 6.84
C GLU A 87 11.49 -10.29 5.63
N PHE A 88 10.24 -10.32 5.17
CA PHE A 88 9.85 -11.10 4.00
C PHE A 88 10.57 -10.62 2.73
N LEU A 89 10.74 -9.30 2.57
CA LEU A 89 11.49 -8.74 1.44
C LEU A 89 12.97 -9.12 1.49
N LEU A 90 13.54 -9.23 2.69
CA LEU A 90 14.94 -9.61 2.89
C LEU A 90 15.15 -11.10 2.60
N GLU A 91 14.21 -11.96 3.01
CA GLU A 91 14.19 -13.39 2.68
C GLU A 91 14.10 -13.60 1.16
N ASP A 92 13.15 -12.94 0.47
CA ASP A 92 12.99 -13.01 -0.99
C ASP A 92 14.24 -12.50 -1.72
N PHE A 93 14.89 -11.46 -1.18
CA PHE A 93 16.14 -10.93 -1.71
C PHE A 93 17.31 -11.91 -1.58
N GLU A 94 17.45 -12.59 -0.44
CA GLU A 94 18.48 -13.62 -0.23
C GLU A 94 18.22 -14.84 -1.11
N GLU A 95 16.97 -15.31 -1.20
CA GLU A 95 16.58 -16.42 -2.08
C GLU A 95 16.88 -16.09 -3.54
N TRP A 96 16.59 -14.87 -3.99
CA TRP A 96 16.88 -14.44 -5.35
C TRP A 96 18.39 -14.43 -5.64
N LEU A 97 19.19 -13.85 -4.75
CA LEU A 97 20.65 -13.80 -4.91
C LEU A 97 21.29 -15.19 -4.92
N THR A 98 20.71 -16.13 -4.18
CA THR A 98 21.23 -17.50 -4.03
C THR A 98 20.53 -18.52 -4.94
N SER A 99 19.60 -18.08 -5.79
CA SER A 99 19.00 -18.90 -6.84
C SER A 99 20.05 -19.36 -7.86
N GLU A 100 19.67 -20.25 -8.80
CA GLU A 100 20.58 -20.95 -9.71
C GLU A 100 21.75 -20.10 -10.24
N SER A 101 22.91 -20.74 -10.47
CA SER A 101 24.15 -20.06 -10.85
C SER A 101 23.95 -19.09 -12.01
N ASP A 102 24.17 -17.80 -11.72
CA ASP A 102 24.08 -16.73 -12.70
C ASP A 102 25.47 -16.41 -13.26
N ASP A 103 25.66 -16.58 -14.57
CA ASP A 103 26.93 -16.31 -15.26
C ASP A 103 27.21 -14.81 -15.47
N ARG A 104 26.28 -13.92 -15.09
CA ARG A 104 26.47 -12.46 -15.17
C ARG A 104 27.52 -11.99 -14.17
N PRO A 105 28.17 -10.82 -14.42
CA PRO A 105 29.01 -10.18 -13.42
C PRO A 105 28.24 -9.95 -12.11
N MET A 106 28.87 -10.28 -10.97
CA MET A 106 28.29 -10.14 -9.62
C MET A 106 27.64 -8.77 -9.38
N PHE A 107 28.24 -7.69 -9.89
CA PHE A 107 27.69 -6.33 -9.78
C PHE A 107 26.32 -6.21 -10.47
N ASP A 108 26.15 -6.80 -11.65
CA ASP A 108 24.89 -6.73 -12.41
C ASP A 108 23.79 -7.54 -11.71
N VAL A 109 24.16 -8.66 -11.09
CA VAL A 109 23.25 -9.48 -10.28
C VAL A 109 22.79 -8.68 -9.05
N ILE A 110 23.72 -8.15 -8.25
CA ILE A 110 23.39 -7.34 -7.07
C ILE A 110 22.57 -6.10 -7.45
N ALA A 111 22.89 -5.44 -8.56
CA ALA A 111 22.15 -4.27 -9.04
C ALA A 111 20.70 -4.62 -9.39
N ASP A 112 20.45 -5.72 -10.12
CA ASP A 112 19.09 -6.17 -10.43
C ASP A 112 18.33 -6.59 -9.16
N ALA A 113 18.98 -7.33 -8.26
CA ALA A 113 18.46 -7.69 -6.94
C ALA A 113 17.96 -6.45 -6.19
N THR A 114 18.82 -5.44 -6.10
CA THR A 114 18.57 -4.21 -5.35
C THR A 114 17.43 -3.44 -5.99
N MET A 115 17.36 -3.36 -7.32
CA MET A 115 16.24 -2.71 -8.00
C MET A 115 14.93 -3.45 -7.75
N ARG A 116 14.93 -4.79 -7.72
CA ARG A 116 13.73 -5.59 -7.43
C ARG A 116 13.26 -5.40 -6.00
N PHE A 117 14.16 -5.52 -5.02
CA PHE A 117 13.88 -5.27 -3.60
C PHE A 117 13.20 -3.91 -3.38
N ASN A 118 13.67 -2.88 -4.09
CA ASN A 118 13.13 -1.53 -3.99
C ASN A 118 11.83 -1.30 -4.80
N ARG A 119 11.47 -2.20 -5.72
CA ARG A 119 10.26 -2.14 -6.56
C ARG A 119 9.04 -2.85 -5.95
N VAL A 120 9.20 -3.62 -4.87
CA VAL A 120 8.09 -4.42 -4.30
C VAL A 120 6.95 -3.56 -3.75
N HIS A 121 7.22 -2.28 -3.48
CA HIS A 121 6.17 -1.30 -3.19
C HIS A 121 5.43 -0.97 -4.48
N SER A 122 4.16 -1.36 -4.55
CA SER A 122 3.27 -1.31 -5.71
C SER A 122 3.08 0.08 -6.36
N ASP A 123 3.61 1.13 -5.73
CA ASP A 123 3.56 2.52 -6.20
C ASP A 123 4.78 2.95 -7.06
N GLY A 124 5.74 2.06 -7.29
CA GLY A 124 6.84 2.26 -8.25
C GLY A 124 7.99 3.18 -7.79
N PRO A 125 8.90 3.58 -8.71
CA PRO A 125 10.16 4.26 -8.35
C PRO A 125 10.00 5.63 -7.68
N ALA A 126 8.88 6.32 -7.90
CA ALA A 126 8.60 7.61 -7.27
C ALA A 126 8.32 7.44 -5.77
N ALA A 127 7.44 6.50 -5.40
CA ALA A 127 7.13 6.22 -4.01
C ALA A 127 8.34 5.70 -3.22
N HIS A 128 9.21 4.90 -3.86
CA HIS A 128 10.48 4.51 -3.24
C HIS A 128 11.35 5.74 -2.94
N ARG A 129 11.50 6.67 -3.90
CA ARG A 129 12.26 7.91 -3.68
C ARG A 129 11.70 8.73 -2.53
N GLU A 130 10.39 8.95 -2.50
CA GLU A 130 9.72 9.73 -1.44
C GLU A 130 9.93 9.11 -0.07
N ARG A 131 9.78 7.79 0.04
CA ARG A 131 10.07 7.05 1.28
C ARG A 131 11.53 7.21 1.71
N MET A 132 12.47 7.04 0.79
CA MET A 132 13.90 7.18 1.09
C MET A 132 14.23 8.61 1.51
N GLU A 133 13.63 9.62 0.86
CA GLU A 133 13.78 11.02 1.25
C GLU A 133 13.31 11.24 2.70
N LEU A 134 12.14 10.71 3.05
CA LEU A 134 11.60 10.82 4.40
C LEU A 134 12.48 10.09 5.44
N ILE A 135 12.92 8.86 5.16
CA ILE A 135 13.78 8.07 6.05
C ILE A 135 15.13 8.76 6.28
N LEU A 136 15.75 9.28 5.21
CA LEU A 136 17.09 9.86 5.30
C LEU A 136 17.12 11.23 5.99
N HIS A 137 16.03 12.01 5.87
CA HIS A 137 15.94 13.35 6.46
C HIS A 137 15.24 13.40 7.83
N THR A 138 14.63 12.30 8.29
CA THR A 138 13.99 12.22 9.61
C THR A 138 14.89 11.44 10.58
N PRO A 139 15.45 12.07 11.64
CA PRO A 139 16.41 11.41 12.53
C PRO A 139 15.88 10.12 13.18
N ALA A 140 14.61 10.10 13.61
CA ALA A 140 13.98 8.93 14.21
C ALA A 140 13.88 7.75 13.24
N LEU A 141 13.52 8.02 11.98
CA LEU A 141 13.44 7.00 10.93
C LEU A 141 14.82 6.51 10.51
N ARG A 142 15.80 7.41 10.38
CA ARG A 142 17.18 7.04 10.06
C ARG A 142 17.81 6.13 11.12
N ALA A 143 17.54 6.41 12.40
CA ALA A 143 17.99 5.56 13.49
C ALA A 143 17.34 4.16 13.40
N ASN A 144 16.04 4.09 13.11
CA ASN A 144 15.32 2.82 12.91
C ASN A 144 15.83 2.05 11.67
N ALA A 145 16.21 2.76 10.61
CA ALA A 145 16.74 2.18 9.38
C ALA A 145 18.11 1.53 9.57
N ALA A 146 18.91 1.99 10.55
CA ALA A 146 20.30 1.52 10.70
C ALA A 146 20.40 0.00 10.96
N LEU A 147 19.46 -0.56 11.74
CA LEU A 147 19.40 -1.99 12.01
C LEU A 147 19.08 -2.79 10.74
N ARG A 148 18.01 -2.40 10.04
CA ARG A 148 17.58 -3.01 8.78
C ARG A 148 18.64 -2.91 7.69
N ASN A 149 19.33 -1.77 7.62
CA ASN A 149 20.42 -1.59 6.66
C ASN A 149 21.59 -2.55 6.95
N ALA A 150 21.89 -2.82 8.22
CA ALA A 150 22.92 -3.79 8.58
C ALA A 150 22.54 -5.22 8.17
N GLU A 151 21.27 -5.60 8.37
CA GLU A 151 20.73 -6.90 7.94
C GLU A 151 20.78 -7.04 6.41
N TRP A 152 20.37 -6.01 5.68
CA TRP A 152 20.44 -5.98 4.21
C TRP A 152 21.87 -6.08 3.69
N LEU A 153 22.80 -5.31 4.26
CA LEU A 153 24.22 -5.39 3.90
C LEU A 153 24.83 -6.76 4.20
N ALA A 154 24.38 -7.44 5.26
CA ALA A 154 24.85 -8.78 5.60
C ALA A 154 24.46 -9.82 4.54
N VAL A 155 23.26 -9.71 3.94
CA VAL A 155 22.86 -10.58 2.81
C VAL A 155 23.78 -10.36 1.61
N VAL A 156 23.99 -9.11 1.21
CA VAL A 156 24.88 -8.78 0.08
C VAL A 156 26.31 -9.26 0.34
N ALA A 157 26.81 -9.08 1.56
CA ALA A 157 28.14 -9.53 1.94
C ALA A 157 28.29 -11.06 1.91
N ARG A 158 27.25 -11.82 2.31
CA ARG A 158 27.26 -13.29 2.21
C ARG A 158 27.29 -13.76 0.76
N TYR A 159 26.57 -13.08 -0.12
CA TYR A 159 26.56 -13.40 -1.56
C TYR A 159 27.88 -13.07 -2.25
N ALA A 160 28.53 -11.97 -1.87
CA ALA A 160 29.77 -11.50 -2.51
C ALA A 160 31.06 -12.17 -2.00
N ALA A 161 30.98 -12.97 -0.94
CA ALA A 161 32.12 -13.65 -0.30
C ALA A 161 32.50 -14.95 -1.02
#